data_AF-A0A3B0PQC3-F1
#
_entry.id   AF-A0A3B0PQC3-F1
#
_cell.length_a   1.000
_cell.length_b   1.000
_cell.length_c   1.000
_cell.angle_alpha   90.00
_cell.angle_beta   90.00
_cell.angle_gamma   90.00
#
_symmetry.space_group_name_H-M   'P 1'
#
loop_
_entity.id
_entity.type
_entity.pdbx_description
1 polymer ?
#
loop_
_entity_poly.entity_id
_entity_poly.type
_entity_poly.pdbx_seq_one_letter_code
_entity_poly.pdbx_strand_id
1 'polypeptide(L)'
;MKFFTSKSSFLEAIKFSSNFSSDNNFEQLLKNLYIKIDNKECKIYSSNGQVSSIYKIEDDIDVEEEGEVIVNAKKLITIIQSIVSDNFTLAKLDNQLIIRAGKMQTSLNLEEDVSYPEIEIDDSNFSVIDVDSFLFAKSIKKVIHSTSFQTTKNSISSAINFQKEADDMNIW
;
A
#
# COMPACT_ATOMS: atom_id res chain seq x y z
N MET A 1 -8.80 9.53 15.56
CA MET A 1 -8.28 8.29 14.92
C MET A 1 -7.63 7.44 15.99
N LYS A 2 -8.23 6.29 16.31
CA LYS A 2 -7.76 5.33 17.29
C LYS A 2 -8.30 3.94 16.98
N PHE A 3 -7.42 2.94 16.97
CA PHE A 3 -7.79 1.55 16.72
C PHE A 3 -6.81 0.56 17.34
N PHE A 4 -7.25 -0.68 17.46
CA PHE A 4 -6.49 -1.84 17.90
C PHE A 4 -6.45 -2.90 16.79
N THR A 5 -5.32 -3.57 16.61
CA THR A 5 -5.13 -4.57 15.55
C THR A 5 -3.98 -5.53 15.89
N SER A 6 -3.88 -6.65 15.18
CA SER A 6 -2.70 -7.51 15.26
C SER A 6 -1.50 -6.93 14.50
N LYS A 7 -0.31 -7.20 15.04
CA LYS A 7 0.97 -6.91 14.39
C LYS A 7 1.06 -7.58 13.03
N SER A 8 0.62 -8.83 12.91
CA SER A 8 0.71 -9.60 11.66
C SER A 8 -0.05 -8.94 10.52
N SER A 9 -1.35 -8.67 10.73
CA SER A 9 -2.23 -8.10 9.71
C SER A 9 -1.78 -6.70 9.31
N PHE A 10 -1.54 -5.84 10.31
CA PHE A 10 -1.14 -4.47 10.02
C PHE A 10 0.25 -4.39 9.36
N LEU A 11 1.21 -5.22 9.78
CA LEU A 11 2.54 -5.25 9.19
C LEU A 11 2.52 -5.74 7.73
N GLU A 12 1.67 -6.71 7.41
CA GLU A 12 1.44 -7.15 6.04
C GLU A 12 0.90 -6.01 5.18
N ALA A 13 -0.15 -5.34 5.66
CA ALA A 13 -0.79 -4.23 4.96
C ALA A 13 0.18 -3.07 4.67
N ILE A 14 0.96 -2.62 5.66
CA ILE A 14 1.93 -1.53 5.46
C ILE A 14 3.11 -1.95 4.58
N LYS A 15 3.55 -3.21 4.65
CA LYS A 15 4.63 -3.72 3.77
C LYS A 15 4.16 -3.78 2.33
N PHE A 16 2.98 -4.33 2.08
CA PHE A 16 2.37 -4.35 0.76
C PHE A 16 2.28 -2.93 0.20
N SER A 17 1.67 -2.02 0.96
CA SER A 17 1.45 -0.63 0.54
C SER A 17 2.77 0.09 0.28
N SER A 18 3.82 -0.17 1.07
CA SER A 18 5.13 0.46 0.90
C SER A 18 5.84 0.11 -0.41
N ASN A 19 5.51 -1.01 -1.08
CA ASN A 19 6.08 -1.35 -2.38
C ASN A 19 5.68 -0.34 -3.48
N PHE A 20 4.58 0.38 -3.27
CA PHE A 20 4.08 1.40 -4.18
C PHE A 20 4.46 2.80 -3.72
N SER A 21 5.13 2.98 -2.59
CA SER A 21 5.64 4.29 -2.17
C SER A 21 6.89 4.66 -2.97
N SER A 22 7.02 5.94 -3.33
CA SER A 22 8.19 6.42 -4.05
C SER A 22 9.43 6.45 -3.16
N ASP A 23 10.57 5.96 -3.66
CA ASP A 23 11.87 6.14 -3.01
C ASP A 23 12.63 7.37 -3.56
N ASN A 24 12.12 8.01 -4.61
CA ASN A 24 12.78 9.14 -5.26
C ASN A 24 12.65 10.43 -4.41
N ASN A 25 13.65 11.31 -4.48
CA ASN A 25 13.68 12.53 -3.65
C ASN A 25 12.78 13.66 -4.16
N PHE A 26 12.24 13.53 -5.37
CA PHE A 26 11.45 14.58 -6.02
C PHE A 26 10.01 14.60 -5.51
N GLU A 27 9.47 13.47 -5.04
CA GLU A 27 8.08 13.37 -4.55
C GLU A 27 8.08 12.93 -3.08
N GLN A 28 8.51 13.84 -2.20
CA GLN A 28 8.65 13.55 -0.77
C GLN A 28 7.37 13.05 -0.11
N LEU A 29 6.20 13.51 -0.58
CA LEU A 29 4.90 13.08 -0.10
C LEU A 29 4.60 11.60 -0.41
N LEU A 30 5.04 11.10 -1.56
CA LEU A 30 4.77 9.73 -2.01
C LEU A 30 5.61 8.68 -1.28
N LYS A 31 6.58 9.10 -0.45
CA LYS A 31 7.26 8.24 0.54
C LYS A 31 6.36 7.85 1.72
N ASN A 32 5.23 8.53 1.85
CA ASN A 32 4.32 8.36 2.96
C ASN A 32 3.17 7.43 2.58
N LEU A 33 2.59 6.81 3.61
CA LEU A 33 1.32 6.10 3.54
C LEU A 33 0.25 7.05 4.07
N TYR A 34 -0.87 7.13 3.36
CA TYR A 34 -2.08 7.76 3.86
C TYR A 34 -2.97 6.66 4.45
N ILE A 35 -3.27 6.77 5.74
CA ILE A 35 -4.04 5.77 6.49
C ILE A 35 -5.34 6.44 6.89
N LYS A 36 -6.45 5.83 6.48
CA LYS A 36 -7.80 6.29 6.78
C LYS A 36 -8.58 5.20 7.48
N ILE A 37 -9.30 5.58 8.52
CA ILE A 37 -10.21 4.72 9.24
C ILE A 37 -11.61 5.30 9.13
N ASP A 38 -12.48 4.57 8.45
CA ASP A 38 -13.90 4.85 8.29
C ASP A 38 -14.68 3.54 8.39
N ASN A 39 -15.91 3.55 8.91
CA ASN A 39 -16.83 2.41 8.85
C ASN A 39 -16.28 1.05 9.36
N LYS A 40 -15.41 1.08 10.39
CA LYS A 40 -14.72 -0.11 10.94
C LYS A 40 -13.70 -0.78 10.01
N GLU A 41 -13.32 -0.15 8.92
CA GLU A 41 -12.23 -0.59 8.06
C GLU A 41 -11.03 0.36 8.19
N CYS A 42 -9.82 -0.18 8.04
CA CYS A 42 -8.62 0.62 7.83
C CYS A 42 -8.18 0.49 6.37
N LYS A 43 -8.12 1.63 5.69
CA LYS A 43 -7.64 1.76 4.33
C LYS A 43 -6.25 2.39 4.34
N ILE A 44 -5.31 1.74 3.66
CA ILE A 44 -3.95 2.23 3.49
C ILE A 44 -3.75 2.53 2.02
N TYR A 45 -3.48 3.80 1.74
CA TYR A 45 -3.26 4.34 0.41
C TYR A 45 -1.77 4.58 0.20
N SER A 46 -1.28 4.19 -0.98
CA SER A 46 0.08 4.47 -1.41
C SER A 46 0.18 4.67 -2.93
N SER A 47 1.11 5.51 -3.36
CA SER A 47 1.37 5.78 -4.78
C SER A 47 2.83 6.16 -5.01
N ASN A 48 3.32 5.88 -6.22
CA ASN A 48 4.61 6.37 -6.73
C ASN A 48 4.43 7.27 -7.97
N GLY A 49 3.20 7.76 -8.20
CA GLY A 49 2.84 8.61 -9.34
C GLY A 49 2.54 7.84 -10.62
N GLN A 50 2.91 6.56 -10.70
CA GLN A 50 2.61 5.68 -11.85
C GLN A 50 1.63 4.57 -11.48
N VAL A 51 1.79 4.01 -10.29
CA VAL A 51 0.96 2.95 -9.75
C VAL A 51 0.51 3.37 -8.36
N SER A 52 -0.77 3.17 -8.09
CA SER A 52 -1.39 3.43 -6.80
C SER A 52 -1.99 2.14 -6.25
N SER A 53 -2.05 2.02 -4.93
CA SER A 53 -2.66 0.87 -4.26
C SER A 53 -3.52 1.31 -3.08
N ILE A 54 -4.57 0.53 -2.82
CA ILE A 54 -5.42 0.64 -1.64
C ILE A 54 -5.45 -0.74 -0.99
N TYR A 55 -4.92 -0.86 0.22
CA TYR A 55 -5.02 -2.08 1.02
C TYR A 55 -6.07 -1.89 2.11
N LYS A 56 -6.96 -2.87 2.28
CA LYS A 56 -8.05 -2.82 3.25
C LYS A 56 -7.85 -3.87 4.35
N ILE A 57 -8.06 -3.47 5.60
CA ILE A 57 -8.13 -4.35 6.76
C ILE A 57 -9.54 -4.23 7.34
N GLU A 58 -10.32 -5.30 7.28
CA GLU A 58 -11.73 -5.33 7.73
C GLU A 58 -11.93 -6.23 8.95
N ASP A 59 -11.35 -7.44 8.96
CA ASP A 59 -11.65 -8.46 9.98
C ASP A 59 -10.76 -8.41 11.24
N ASP A 60 -9.59 -7.76 11.16
CA ASP A 60 -8.59 -7.74 12.23
C ASP A 60 -8.31 -6.33 12.73
N ILE A 61 -9.38 -5.56 12.90
CA ILE A 61 -9.33 -4.20 13.42
C ILE A 61 -10.51 -3.91 14.34
N ASP A 62 -10.22 -3.30 15.48
CA ASP A 62 -11.23 -2.74 16.39
C ASP A 62 -11.05 -1.22 16.45
N VAL A 63 -12.02 -0.50 15.87
CA VAL A 63 -11.98 0.96 15.71
C VAL A 63 -12.68 1.64 16.87
N GLU A 64 -11.94 2.45 17.62
CA GLU A 64 -12.49 3.29 18.69
C GLU A 64 -12.83 4.70 18.18
N GLU A 65 -11.98 5.26 17.31
CA GLU A 65 -12.20 6.59 16.74
C GLU A 65 -11.78 6.60 15.27
N GLU A 66 -12.66 7.09 14.41
CA GLU A 66 -12.36 7.31 13.00
C GLU A 66 -11.36 8.45 12.78
N GLY A 67 -10.90 8.57 11.54
CA GLY A 67 -10.07 9.67 11.07
C GLY A 67 -8.88 9.19 10.25
N GLU A 68 -7.96 10.11 10.01
CA GLU A 68 -6.92 9.91 9.02
C GLU A 68 -5.58 10.53 9.42
N VAL A 69 -4.51 9.94 8.88
CA VAL A 69 -3.13 10.37 9.07
C VAL A 69 -2.28 10.10 7.84
N ILE A 70 -1.23 10.90 7.66
CA ILE A 70 -0.17 10.65 6.69
C ILE A 70 1.12 10.42 7.47
N VAL A 71 1.81 9.31 7.18
CA VAL A 71 3.01 8.89 7.91
C VAL A 71 4.07 8.31 6.99
N ASN A 72 5.34 8.51 7.34
CA ASN A 72 6.43 7.93 6.58
C ASN A 72 6.43 6.39 6.63
N ALA A 73 6.39 5.75 5.46
CA ALA A 73 6.24 4.30 5.33
C ALA A 73 7.38 3.54 6.03
N LYS A 74 8.63 3.94 5.78
CA LYS A 74 9.83 3.25 6.32
C LYS A 74 9.91 3.36 7.84
N LYS A 75 9.62 4.55 8.39
CA LYS A 75 9.59 4.76 9.84
C LYS A 75 8.50 3.91 10.50
N LEU A 76 7.29 3.92 9.94
CA LEU A 76 6.18 3.12 10.47
C LEU A 76 6.52 1.63 10.46
N ILE A 77 6.98 1.09 9.33
CA ILE A 77 7.39 -0.33 9.22
C ILE A 77 8.42 -0.70 10.27
N THR A 78 9.46 0.13 10.43
CA THR A 78 10.54 -0.12 11.40
C THR A 78 9.99 -0.22 12.82
N ILE A 79 9.11 0.71 13.20
CA ILE A 79 8.46 0.72 14.52
C ILE A 79 7.60 -0.53 14.72
N ILE A 80 6.68 -0.82 13.79
CA ILE A 80 5.76 -1.96 13.93
C ILE A 80 6.53 -3.29 13.97
N GLN A 81 7.62 -3.43 13.20
CA GLN A 81 8.47 -4.63 13.24
C GLN A 81 9.09 -4.87 14.61
N SER A 82 9.48 -3.80 15.32
CA SER A 82 10.10 -3.86 16.65
C SER A 82 9.16 -4.26 17.79
N ILE A 83 7.83 -4.18 17.57
CA ILE A 83 6.84 -4.57 18.57
C ILE A 83 7.01 -6.06 18.90
N VAL A 84 7.12 -6.42 20.18
CA VAL A 84 7.19 -7.83 20.59
C VAL A 84 5.80 -8.46 20.77
N SER A 85 4.80 -7.64 21.15
CA SER A 85 3.43 -8.12 21.37
C SER A 85 2.71 -8.47 20.08
N ASP A 86 1.78 -9.42 20.14
CA ASP A 86 0.99 -9.80 18.96
C ASP A 86 0.00 -8.71 18.54
N ASN A 87 -0.45 -7.87 19.48
CA ASN A 87 -1.40 -6.80 19.23
C ASN A 87 -0.90 -5.46 19.77
N PHE A 88 -1.43 -4.38 19.20
CA PHE A 88 -1.08 -3.02 19.58
C PHE A 88 -2.22 -2.04 19.28
N THR A 89 -2.16 -0.88 19.91
CA THR A 89 -3.07 0.24 19.68
C THR A 89 -2.33 1.36 18.96
N LEU A 90 -3.00 1.95 17.98
CA LEU A 90 -2.60 3.16 17.28
C LEU A 90 -3.58 4.28 17.62
N ALA A 91 -3.07 5.45 18.00
CA ALA A 91 -3.88 6.62 18.32
C ALA A 91 -3.22 7.89 17.81
N LYS A 92 -3.98 8.72 17.09
CA LYS A 92 -3.58 10.08 16.75
C LYS A 92 -3.76 10.97 17.98
N LEU A 93 -2.70 11.68 18.37
CA LEU A 93 -2.72 12.72 19.40
C LEU A 93 -1.93 13.92 18.86
N ASP A 94 -2.61 15.04 18.63
CA ASP A 94 -2.05 16.23 17.98
C ASP A 94 -1.33 15.85 16.65
N ASN A 95 -0.06 16.24 16.52
CA ASN A 95 0.81 15.94 15.38
C ASN A 95 1.59 14.61 15.53
N GLN A 96 1.09 13.68 16.35
CA GLN A 96 1.78 12.43 16.61
C GLN A 96 0.85 11.22 16.50
N LEU A 97 1.41 10.15 15.94
CA LEU A 97 0.84 8.82 15.96
C LEU A 97 1.46 8.04 17.12
N ILE A 98 0.69 7.84 18.18
CA ILE A 98 1.09 7.09 19.37
C ILE A 98 0.83 5.61 19.13
N ILE A 99 1.86 4.79 19.35
CA ILE A 99 1.84 3.34 19.20
C ILE A 99 2.10 2.71 20.57
N ARG A 100 1.15 1.90 21.04
CA ARG A 100 1.23 1.21 22.35
C ARG A 100 1.10 -0.29 22.18
N ALA A 101 2.03 -1.04 22.74
CA ALA A 101 2.02 -2.50 22.69
C ALA A 101 2.59 -3.08 23.99
N GLY A 102 1.71 -3.60 24.86
CA GLY A 102 2.11 -4.06 26.19
C GLY A 102 2.76 -2.94 27.01
N LYS A 103 4.04 -3.09 27.35
CA LYS A 103 4.84 -2.07 28.07
C LYS A 103 5.52 -1.05 27.15
N MET A 104 5.50 -1.29 25.84
CA MET A 104 6.13 -0.41 24.86
C MET A 104 5.19 0.74 24.51
N GLN A 105 5.71 1.97 24.53
CA GLN A 105 5.05 3.14 23.97
C GLN A 105 6.07 3.92 23.15
N THR A 106 5.70 4.28 21.93
CA THR A 106 6.50 5.14 21.05
C THR A 106 5.57 6.08 20.28
N SER A 107 6.14 7.12 19.67
CA SER A 107 5.41 8.01 18.78
C SER A 107 6.13 8.17 17.44
N LEU A 108 5.35 8.53 16.43
CA LEU A 108 5.81 8.89 15.09
C LEU A 108 5.16 10.23 14.72
N ASN A 109 5.96 11.19 14.27
CA ASN A 109 5.40 12.47 13.80
C ASN A 109 4.56 12.25 12.54
N LEU A 110 3.44 12.96 12.47
CA LEU A 110 2.59 13.00 11.29
C LEU A 110 3.13 14.04 10.30
N GLU A 111 2.74 13.88 9.04
CA GLU A 111 2.96 14.88 8.01
C GLU A 111 1.71 15.77 7.97
N GLU A 112 1.80 16.96 8.56
CA GLU A 112 0.74 17.97 8.61
C GLU A 112 0.78 18.91 7.40
N ASP A 113 -0.35 19.55 7.10
CA ASP A 113 -0.51 20.52 6.00
C ASP A 113 -0.18 20.00 4.60
N VAL A 114 -0.14 18.69 4.41
CA VAL A 114 0.04 18.06 3.10
C VAL A 114 -1.20 17.27 2.71
N SER A 115 -1.75 17.57 1.54
CA SER A 115 -2.83 16.78 0.95
C SER A 115 -2.23 15.61 0.17
N TYR A 116 -2.48 14.38 0.62
CA TYR A 116 -2.16 13.20 -0.19
C TYR A 116 -2.99 13.23 -1.49
N PRO A 117 -2.43 12.82 -2.65
CA PRO A 117 -3.22 12.76 -3.88
C PRO A 117 -4.40 11.81 -3.70
N GLU A 118 -5.54 12.22 -4.23
CA GLU A 118 -6.74 11.38 -4.23
C GLU A 118 -6.52 10.18 -5.16
N ILE A 119 -6.77 8.98 -4.63
CA ILE A 119 -6.68 7.73 -5.38
C ILE A 119 -8.09 7.19 -5.50
N GLU A 120 -8.71 7.44 -6.65
CA GLU A 120 -9.98 6.84 -7.02
C GLU A 120 -9.75 5.65 -7.94
N ILE A 121 -10.43 4.55 -7.65
CA ILE A 121 -10.49 3.38 -8.52
C ILE A 121 -11.91 3.33 -9.07
N ASP A 122 -12.10 3.78 -10.31
CA ASP A 122 -13.35 3.58 -11.06
C ASP A 122 -13.15 2.45 -12.07
N ASP A 123 -13.66 1.27 -11.73
CA ASP A 123 -13.61 0.07 -12.55
C ASP A 123 -14.94 -0.19 -13.28
N SER A 124 -15.91 0.73 -13.20
CA SER A 124 -17.27 0.52 -13.73
C SER A 124 -17.31 0.25 -15.24
N ASN A 125 -16.33 0.75 -15.98
CA ASN A 125 -16.22 0.60 -17.43
C ASN A 125 -15.20 -0.48 -17.86
N PHE A 126 -14.66 -1.25 -16.92
CA PHE A 126 -13.58 -2.18 -17.20
C PHE A 126 -14.14 -3.55 -17.56
N SER A 127 -13.55 -4.19 -18.57
CA SER A 127 -13.83 -5.60 -18.85
C SER A 127 -13.07 -6.45 -17.83
N VAL A 128 -13.79 -7.17 -16.98
CA VAL A 128 -13.21 -8.06 -15.97
C VAL A 128 -12.70 -9.34 -16.65
N ILE A 129 -11.49 -9.78 -16.25
CA ILE A 129 -10.90 -11.05 -16.65
C ILE A 129 -10.50 -11.78 -15.38
N ASP A 130 -11.13 -12.93 -15.13
CA ASP A 130 -10.77 -13.79 -14.00
C ASP A 130 -9.62 -14.72 -14.42
N VAL A 131 -8.53 -14.69 -13.66
CA VAL A 131 -7.32 -15.46 -13.94
C VAL A 131 -6.82 -16.12 -12.66
N ASP A 132 -6.29 -17.33 -12.78
CA ASP A 132 -5.64 -18.01 -11.65
C ASP A 132 -4.38 -17.23 -11.24
N SER A 133 -4.30 -16.87 -9.95
CA SER A 133 -3.23 -16.00 -9.43
C SER A 133 -1.85 -16.65 -9.57
N PHE A 134 -1.76 -17.97 -9.38
CA PHE A 134 -0.52 -18.71 -9.52
C PHE A 134 -0.06 -18.77 -10.99
N LEU A 135 -0.96 -19.11 -11.91
CA LEU A 135 -0.70 -19.15 -13.33
C LEU A 135 -0.33 -17.76 -13.86
N PHE A 136 -1.04 -16.71 -13.46
CA PHE A 136 -0.76 -15.34 -13.87
C PHE A 136 0.62 -14.89 -13.43
N ALA A 137 0.97 -15.08 -12.15
CA ALA A 137 2.29 -14.76 -11.62
C ALA A 137 3.40 -15.56 -12.34
N LYS A 138 3.14 -16.84 -12.65
CA LYS A 138 4.07 -17.70 -13.41
C LYS A 138 4.26 -17.19 -14.84
N SER A 139 3.19 -16.78 -15.51
CA SER A 139 3.24 -16.25 -16.88
C SER A 139 3.99 -14.92 -16.95
N ILE A 140 3.75 -13.99 -16.02
CA ILE A 140 4.53 -12.74 -15.93
C ILE A 140 6.03 -13.04 -15.75
N LYS A 141 6.38 -13.94 -14.83
CA LYS A 141 7.79 -14.32 -14.59
C LYS A 141 8.48 -14.91 -15.83
N LYS A 142 7.74 -15.58 -16.71
CA LYS A 142 8.27 -16.15 -17.96
C LYS A 142 8.59 -15.10 -19.01
N VAL A 143 7.99 -13.91 -18.98
CA VAL A 143 8.15 -12.91 -20.05
C VAL A 143 8.81 -11.62 -19.60
N ILE A 144 8.72 -11.27 -18.31
CA ILE A 144 9.24 -9.99 -17.77
C ILE A 144 10.72 -9.77 -18.06
N HIS A 145 11.52 -10.83 -18.14
CA HIS A 145 12.95 -10.74 -18.42
C HIS A 145 13.27 -10.39 -19.90
N SER A 146 12.26 -10.39 -20.78
CA SER A 146 12.38 -10.03 -22.19
C SER A 146 12.10 -8.54 -22.44
N THR A 147 11.70 -7.77 -21.41
CA THR A 147 11.46 -6.33 -21.55
C THR A 147 12.77 -5.54 -21.53
N SER A 148 12.76 -4.37 -22.18
CA SER A 148 13.91 -3.46 -22.16
C SER A 148 13.92 -2.62 -20.87
N PHE A 149 15.06 -2.57 -20.19
CA PHE A 149 15.30 -1.62 -19.10
C PHE A 149 15.69 -0.21 -19.60
N GLN A 150 15.97 -0.05 -20.90
CA GLN A 150 16.36 1.23 -21.50
C GLN A 150 15.13 1.92 -22.13
N THR A 151 14.75 3.07 -21.58
CA THR A 151 13.68 3.93 -22.10
C THR A 151 14.07 4.72 -23.36
N THR A 152 15.30 4.58 -23.84
CA THR A 152 15.88 5.40 -24.93
C THR A 152 15.91 4.72 -26.30
N LYS A 153 15.59 3.42 -26.39
CA LYS A 153 15.49 2.70 -27.67
C LYS A 153 14.02 2.45 -28.02
N ASN A 154 13.53 3.18 -29.02
CA ASN A 154 12.15 3.10 -29.54
C ASN A 154 11.74 1.72 -30.12
N SER A 155 12.63 0.71 -30.12
CA SER A 155 12.41 -0.57 -30.79
C SER A 155 12.06 -1.74 -29.86
N ILE A 156 12.15 -1.59 -28.52
CA ILE A 156 11.77 -2.62 -27.55
C ILE A 156 10.99 -1.98 -26.41
N SER A 157 9.79 -2.49 -26.14
CA SER A 157 8.93 -2.03 -25.05
C SER A 157 9.57 -2.30 -23.68
N SER A 158 9.47 -1.34 -22.76
CA SER A 158 9.77 -1.54 -21.34
C SER A 158 8.59 -2.15 -20.56
N ALA A 159 7.52 -2.52 -21.26
CA ALA A 159 6.30 -3.07 -20.71
C ALA A 159 5.96 -4.45 -21.32
N ILE A 160 5.19 -5.23 -20.57
CA ILE A 160 4.60 -6.50 -21.00
C ILE A 160 3.30 -6.21 -21.77
N ASN A 161 3.08 -6.91 -22.89
CA ASN A 161 1.82 -6.85 -23.60
C ASN A 161 0.83 -7.88 -23.02
N PHE A 162 -0.40 -7.44 -22.77
CA PHE A 162 -1.51 -8.31 -22.39
C PHE A 162 -2.56 -8.26 -23.50
N GLN A 163 -2.87 -9.42 -24.08
CA GLN A 163 -3.88 -9.54 -25.14
C GLN A 163 -4.93 -10.59 -24.76
N LYS A 164 -6.20 -10.18 -24.76
CA LYS A 164 -7.34 -11.10 -24.60
C LYS A 164 -7.77 -11.63 -25.97
N GLU A 165 -7.78 -12.94 -26.13
CA GLU A 165 -8.30 -13.65 -27.31
C GLU A 165 -9.38 -14.63 -26.87
N ALA A 166 -10.65 -14.32 -27.15
CA ALA A 166 -11.80 -15.10 -26.68
C ALA A 166 -11.75 -15.32 -25.14
N ASP A 167 -11.54 -16.56 -24.70
CA ASP A 167 -11.44 -16.97 -23.30
C ASP A 167 -9.99 -17.04 -22.79
N ASP A 168 -9.00 -16.86 -23.67
CA ASP A 168 -7.58 -16.91 -23.32
C ASP A 168 -6.98 -15.51 -23.13
N MET A 169 -6.02 -15.40 -22.21
CA MET A 169 -5.17 -14.23 -22.06
C MET A 169 -3.73 -14.60 -22.41
N ASN A 170 -3.23 -13.98 -23.46
CA ASN A 170 -1.85 -14.11 -23.89
C ASN A 170 -0.99 -12.99 -23.32
N ILE A 171 0.25 -13.33 -22.97
CA ILE A 171 1.23 -12.41 -22.39
C ILE A 171 2.57 -12.59 -23.11
N TRP A 172 3.16 -11.51 -23.64
CA TRP A 172 4.49 -11.50 -24.30
C TRP A 172 5.24 -10.18 -24.13
#